data_AF-A0AAV5C3S7-F1
#
_entry.id   AF-A0AAV5C3S7-F1
#
_cell.length_a   1.000
_cell.length_b   1.000
_cell.length_c   1.000
_cell.angle_alpha   90.00
_cell.angle_beta   90.00
_cell.angle_gamma   90.00
#
_symmetry.space_group_name_H-M   'P 1'
#
loop_
_entity.id
_entity.type
_entity.pdbx_description
1 polymer ?
#
loop_
_entity_poly.entity_id
_entity_poly.type
_entity_poly.pdbx_seq_one_letter_code
_entity_poly.pdbx_strand_id
1 'polypeptide(L)'
;MDTPRSSASHSGKGAHRQVESEAYMSAKANGRPVLCEFSQCPGKPANLIDRVRNVIGLITGALITDNANVTVTQLGDGRVVCLSQSTKSTILIDPDSLGTMGRFRYTDGLSSMLQSRHPIMNESEFLTLLLDLVRSGYLVVRMEAGSSERKVIGRVDCRGGPMPGWMHSFAVTEKYVVVPEMPLQYSASNMLKSEPALFYAFDWLPESGIYMHVASVEVPPFMTFHFINAYEEKADEDGQATTVIVDCCEYYADPTMIQTLLLHKLRSGTNKDELPDSRVGRFRIPLDGTPSGELQSVLDPEEHGRGIDMCNINPSCLGKKYRYIYA
;
A
#
# COMPACT_ATOMS: atom_id res chain seq x y z
N MET A 1 -21.46 0.85 -56.20
CA MET A 1 -20.84 1.99 -55.48
C MET A 1 -20.32 1.43 -54.18
N ASP A 2 -19.07 0.98 -54.18
CA ASP A 2 -18.40 0.49 -52.99
C ASP A 2 -17.89 1.70 -52.19
N THR A 3 -18.47 1.91 -51.01
CA THR A 3 -17.91 2.81 -50.00
C THR A 3 -16.60 2.20 -49.47
N PRO A 4 -15.45 2.88 -49.59
CA PRO A 4 -14.21 2.38 -49.02
C PRO A 4 -14.32 2.45 -47.50
N ARG A 5 -14.20 1.31 -46.82
CA ARG A 5 -13.94 1.28 -45.37
C ARG A 5 -12.57 1.91 -45.13
N SER A 6 -12.53 3.12 -44.58
CA SER A 6 -11.29 3.69 -44.07
C SER A 6 -10.81 2.82 -42.91
N SER A 7 -9.79 1.99 -43.13
CA SER A 7 -9.06 1.36 -42.05
C SER A 7 -8.29 2.45 -41.32
N ALA A 8 -8.87 3.01 -40.26
CA ALA A 8 -8.13 3.86 -39.33
C ALA A 8 -7.06 2.98 -38.67
N SER A 9 -5.80 3.12 -39.11
CA SER A 9 -4.66 2.53 -38.43
C SER A 9 -4.52 3.21 -37.08
N HIS A 10 -4.92 2.52 -36.01
CA HIS A 10 -4.70 3.00 -34.65
C HIS A 10 -3.22 2.79 -34.33
N SER A 11 -2.43 3.86 -34.30
CA SER A 11 -1.03 3.81 -33.87
C SER A 11 -0.94 4.12 -32.37
N GLY A 12 -0.39 3.18 -31.58
CA GLY A 12 0.03 3.46 -30.20
C GLY A 12 1.42 4.09 -30.17
N LYS A 13 1.63 5.04 -29.26
CA LYS A 13 2.95 5.60 -28.94
C LYS A 13 3.32 5.22 -27.50
N GLY A 14 4.59 4.88 -27.28
CA GLY A 14 5.13 4.60 -25.95
C GLY A 14 6.31 5.52 -25.65
N ALA A 15 6.38 6.01 -24.42
CA ALA A 15 7.50 6.79 -23.89
C ALA A 15 7.75 6.39 -22.44
N HIS A 16 8.96 6.61 -21.94
CA HIS A 16 9.30 6.39 -20.54
C HIS A 16 10.30 7.45 -20.08
N ARG A 17 10.26 7.79 -18.79
CA ARG A 17 11.24 8.66 -18.14
C ARG A 17 11.42 8.22 -16.69
N GLN A 18 12.64 8.32 -16.19
CA GLN A 18 12.96 8.07 -14.79
C GLN A 18 12.49 9.25 -13.96
N VAL A 19 11.82 8.96 -12.84
CA VAL A 19 11.46 10.00 -11.87
C VAL A 19 12.75 10.57 -11.28
N GLU A 20 12.93 11.88 -11.40
CA GLU A 20 14.13 12.61 -10.93
C GLU A 20 14.02 12.91 -9.43
N SER A 21 13.86 11.86 -8.62
CA SER A 21 13.79 11.95 -7.16
C SER A 21 15.18 12.20 -6.53
N GLU A 22 15.23 12.64 -5.28
CA GLU A 22 16.48 12.78 -4.52
C GLU A 22 17.21 11.43 -4.42
N ALA A 23 16.47 10.33 -4.22
CA ALA A 23 17.01 8.97 -4.23
C ALA A 23 17.71 8.65 -5.55
N TYR A 24 17.06 8.90 -6.69
CA TYR A 24 17.63 8.64 -8.01
C TYR A 24 18.85 9.52 -8.30
N MET A 25 18.72 10.84 -8.11
CA MET A 25 19.76 11.80 -8.42
C MET A 25 21.00 11.60 -7.54
N SER A 26 20.81 11.37 -6.23
CA SER A 26 21.91 11.11 -5.30
C SER A 26 22.60 9.78 -5.59
N ALA A 27 21.83 8.73 -5.93
CA ALA A 27 22.40 7.44 -6.29
C ALA A 27 23.23 7.54 -7.59
N LYS A 28 22.74 8.27 -8.58
CA LYS A 28 23.45 8.53 -9.83
C LYS A 28 24.74 9.31 -9.62
N ALA A 29 24.71 10.34 -8.75
CA ALA A 29 25.89 11.14 -8.43
C ALA A 29 26.96 10.36 -7.64
N ASN A 30 26.56 9.42 -6.78
CA ASN A 30 27.47 8.65 -5.93
C ASN A 30 27.83 7.27 -6.50
N GLY A 31 27.22 6.83 -7.60
CA GLY A 31 27.39 5.49 -8.17
C GLY A 31 26.82 4.36 -7.30
N ARG A 32 26.04 4.67 -6.25
CA ARG A 32 25.44 3.72 -5.30
C ARG A 32 24.26 4.35 -4.57
N PRO A 33 23.26 3.56 -4.10
CA PRO A 33 22.21 4.07 -3.23
C PRO A 33 22.78 4.68 -1.93
N VAL A 34 22.23 5.83 -1.54
CA VAL A 34 22.63 6.55 -0.31
C VAL A 34 21.47 6.81 0.65
N LEU A 35 20.23 6.53 0.24
CA LEU A 35 19.04 6.57 1.09
C LEU A 35 18.58 5.16 1.45
N CYS A 36 17.78 5.06 2.51
CA CYS A 36 17.17 3.80 2.94
C CYS A 36 15.94 3.50 2.06
N GLU A 37 16.04 2.42 1.28
CA GLU A 37 14.95 1.82 0.50
C GLU A 37 14.24 0.73 1.32
N PHE A 38 13.20 0.11 0.78
CA PHE A 38 12.34 -0.85 1.49
C PHE A 38 13.10 -1.99 2.19
N SER A 39 14.01 -2.66 1.48
CA SER A 39 14.81 -3.79 1.99
C SER A 39 16.32 -3.55 1.89
N GLN A 40 16.75 -2.31 1.66
CA GLN A 40 18.15 -1.97 1.46
C GLN A 40 18.49 -0.65 2.16
N CYS A 41 19.55 -0.67 2.96
CA CYS A 41 20.10 0.52 3.59
C CYS A 41 21.54 0.75 3.13
N PRO A 42 22.03 2.00 3.16
CA PRO A 42 23.39 2.35 2.79
C PRO A 42 24.40 1.84 3.86
N GLY A 43 24.73 0.55 3.80
CA GLY A 43 25.81 -0.08 4.57
C GLY A 43 25.65 -0.06 6.10
N LYS A 44 26.54 -0.78 6.81
CA LYS A 44 26.65 -0.69 8.27
C LYS A 44 27.29 0.65 8.66
N PRO A 45 26.83 1.35 9.72
CA PRO A 45 27.50 2.54 10.21
C PRO A 45 28.93 2.21 10.63
N ALA A 46 29.90 3.03 10.20
CA ALA A 46 31.33 2.76 10.44
C ALA A 46 31.73 3.01 11.91
N ASN A 47 30.98 3.85 12.63
CA ASN A 47 31.24 4.23 14.01
C ASN A 47 29.93 4.69 14.70
N LEU A 48 30.03 5.02 16.00
CA LEU A 48 28.90 5.47 16.81
C LEU A 48 28.27 6.79 16.32
N ILE A 49 29.06 7.71 15.78
CA ILE A 49 28.56 9.00 15.26
C ILE A 49 27.68 8.75 14.02
N ASP A 50 28.11 7.88 13.12
CA ASP A 50 27.33 7.49 11.95
C ASP A 50 26.03 6.78 12.36
N ARG A 51 26.07 5.97 13.42
CA ARG A 51 24.87 5.35 13.98
C ARG A 51 23.90 6.39 14.53
N VAL A 52 24.38 7.36 15.30
CA VAL A 52 23.56 8.48 15.82
C VAL A 52 22.99 9.32 14.67
N ARG A 53 23.81 9.62 13.65
CA ARG A 53 23.37 10.34 12.45
C ARG A 53 22.29 9.57 11.70
N ASN A 54 22.42 8.25 11.58
CA ASN A 54 21.41 7.40 10.94
C ASN A 54 20.09 7.42 11.71
N VAL A 55 20.14 7.33 13.04
CA VAL A 55 18.96 7.42 13.89
C VAL A 55 18.27 8.79 13.72
N ILE A 56 19.03 9.89 13.80
CA ILE A 56 18.48 11.24 13.57
C ILE A 56 17.90 11.34 12.16
N GLY A 57 18.60 10.80 11.15
CA GLY A 57 18.15 10.80 9.76
C GLY A 57 16.87 10.00 9.54
N LEU A 58 16.66 8.89 10.24
CA LEU A 58 15.41 8.11 10.17
C LEU A 58 14.27 8.82 10.90
N ILE A 59 14.52 9.38 12.09
CA ILE A 59 13.51 10.10 12.90
C ILE A 59 13.05 11.39 12.21
N THR A 60 13.98 12.12 11.59
CA THR A 60 13.68 13.34 10.80
C THR A 60 13.20 13.01 9.37
N GLY A 61 13.25 11.73 9.00
CA GLY A 61 12.98 11.24 7.66
C GLY A 61 14.00 11.65 6.60
N ALA A 62 15.11 12.31 6.94
CA ALA A 62 16.17 12.70 6.00
C ALA A 62 16.83 11.51 5.28
N LEU A 63 16.83 10.32 5.88
CA LEU A 63 17.33 9.09 5.26
C LEU A 63 16.24 8.22 4.62
N ILE A 64 14.96 8.61 4.75
CA ILE A 64 13.86 7.89 4.13
C ILE A 64 13.80 8.29 2.65
N THR A 65 13.80 7.28 1.78
CA THR A 65 13.72 7.47 0.33
C THR A 65 12.48 8.27 -0.11
N ASP A 66 12.63 9.01 -1.21
CA ASP A 66 11.55 9.61 -1.99
C ASP A 66 11.34 8.88 -3.33
N ASN A 67 11.91 7.67 -3.49
CA ASN A 67 11.75 6.82 -4.65
C ASN A 67 10.28 6.41 -4.88
N ALA A 68 9.63 7.10 -5.83
CA ALA A 68 8.20 6.98 -6.14
C ALA A 68 7.92 5.87 -7.18
N ASN A 69 8.21 4.62 -6.83
CA ASN A 69 8.26 3.50 -7.77
C ASN A 69 7.07 2.52 -7.71
N VAL A 70 5.96 2.85 -7.04
CA VAL A 70 4.88 1.88 -6.80
C VAL A 70 3.58 2.25 -7.49
N THR A 71 3.08 3.47 -7.33
CA THR A 71 1.78 3.88 -7.88
C THR A 71 1.90 5.17 -8.66
N VAL A 72 1.17 5.23 -9.78
CA VAL A 72 0.89 6.46 -10.53
C VAL A 72 -0.62 6.67 -10.48
N THR A 73 -1.06 7.84 -10.05
CA THR A 73 -2.49 8.16 -9.95
C THR A 73 -2.76 9.62 -10.27
N GLN A 74 -3.99 9.90 -10.71
CA GLN A 74 -4.47 11.24 -10.99
C GLN A 74 -5.35 11.72 -9.83
N LEU A 75 -5.07 12.92 -9.33
CA LEU A 75 -5.91 13.61 -8.35
C LEU A 75 -7.16 14.15 -9.05
N GLY A 76 -8.25 14.39 -8.31
CA GLY A 76 -9.52 14.87 -8.87
C GLY A 76 -9.45 16.22 -9.62
N ASP A 77 -8.36 16.98 -9.47
CA ASP A 77 -8.10 18.22 -10.22
C ASP A 77 -7.20 18.04 -11.45
N GLY A 78 -6.88 16.80 -11.81
CA GLY A 78 -6.10 16.45 -13.00
C GLY A 78 -4.59 16.35 -12.78
N ARG A 79 -4.05 16.79 -11.63
CA ARG A 79 -2.63 16.60 -11.31
C ARG A 79 -2.28 15.12 -11.22
N VAL A 80 -1.16 14.71 -11.80
CA VAL A 80 -0.70 13.31 -11.75
C VAL A 80 0.46 13.18 -10.77
N VAL A 81 0.38 12.20 -9.88
CA VAL A 81 1.40 11.92 -8.87
C VAL A 81 1.91 10.49 -8.98
N CYS A 82 3.22 10.33 -8.84
CA CYS A 82 3.85 9.07 -8.50
C CYS A 82 4.02 8.99 -6.99
N LEU A 83 3.87 7.82 -6.38
CA LEU A 83 4.10 7.63 -4.95
C LEU A 83 4.53 6.21 -4.59
N SER A 84 5.11 6.11 -3.39
CA SER A 84 5.44 4.89 -2.68
C SER A 84 5.08 5.08 -1.19
N GLN A 85 5.72 4.32 -0.29
CA GLN A 85 5.33 4.26 1.12
C GLN A 85 5.72 5.52 1.91
N SER A 86 6.77 6.22 1.51
CA SER A 86 7.20 7.46 2.16
C SER A 86 6.30 8.60 1.74
N THR A 87 5.83 9.43 2.68
CA THR A 87 5.09 10.66 2.32
C THR A 87 5.95 11.61 1.47
N LYS A 88 7.29 11.55 1.58
CA LYS A 88 8.22 12.30 0.73
C LYS A 88 8.24 11.83 -0.72
N SER A 89 7.90 10.56 -0.95
CA SER A 89 7.87 9.97 -2.30
C SER A 89 6.65 10.38 -3.14
N THR A 90 5.77 11.23 -2.62
CA THR A 90 4.70 11.79 -3.46
C THR A 90 5.30 12.85 -4.39
N ILE A 91 5.40 12.55 -5.68
CA ILE A 91 6.07 13.38 -6.70
C ILE A 91 5.09 13.72 -7.82
N LEU A 92 5.01 14.99 -8.19
CA LEU A 92 4.24 15.46 -9.34
C LEU A 92 4.97 15.16 -10.64
N ILE A 93 4.23 14.65 -11.62
CA ILE A 93 4.71 14.43 -12.98
C ILE A 93 3.80 15.12 -13.99
N ASP A 94 4.40 15.54 -15.10
CA ASP A 94 3.68 16.01 -16.27
C ASP A 94 3.31 14.77 -17.12
N PRO A 95 2.02 14.47 -17.35
CA PRO A 95 1.60 13.24 -18.02
C PRO A 95 1.91 13.21 -19.52
N ASP A 96 2.13 14.36 -20.15
CA ASP A 96 2.38 14.45 -21.59
C ASP A 96 3.87 14.27 -21.92
N SER A 97 4.74 14.90 -21.13
CA SER A 97 6.20 14.85 -21.28
C SER A 97 6.87 13.79 -20.41
N LEU A 98 6.13 13.21 -19.46
CA LEU A 98 6.63 12.34 -18.38
C LEU A 98 7.68 13.00 -17.47
N GLY A 99 7.80 14.34 -17.55
CA GLY A 99 8.76 15.12 -16.79
C GLY A 99 8.45 15.12 -15.29
N THR A 100 9.48 15.00 -14.46
CA THR A 100 9.33 15.21 -13.01
C THR A 100 9.18 16.70 -12.74
N MET A 101 8.04 17.10 -12.19
CA MET A 101 7.76 18.50 -11.82
C MET A 101 8.30 18.84 -10.42
N GLY A 102 8.51 17.81 -9.60
CA GLY A 102 9.07 17.92 -8.25
C GLY A 102 8.17 17.29 -7.21
N ARG A 103 8.59 17.38 -5.95
CA ARG A 103 7.87 16.78 -4.82
C ARG A 103 6.51 17.46 -4.59
N PHE A 104 5.45 16.67 -4.42
CA PHE A 104 4.15 17.14 -3.96
C PHE A 104 4.27 17.58 -2.50
N ARG A 105 3.98 18.86 -2.24
CA ARG A 105 4.03 19.42 -0.88
C ARG A 105 2.63 19.47 -0.30
N TYR A 106 2.38 18.61 0.68
CA TYR A 106 1.23 18.74 1.55
C TYR A 106 1.35 20.03 2.38
N THR A 107 0.24 20.74 2.54
CA THR A 107 0.18 22.03 3.28
C THR A 107 -0.29 21.87 4.71
N ASP A 108 -0.64 20.65 5.12
CA ASP A 108 -1.01 20.30 6.49
C ASP A 108 0.22 20.09 7.41
N GLY A 109 -0.03 20.06 8.72
CA GLY A 109 0.98 19.81 9.75
C GLY A 109 1.14 18.35 10.16
N LEU A 110 0.69 17.38 9.34
CA LEU A 110 0.73 15.97 9.73
C LEU A 110 2.17 15.44 9.65
N SER A 111 2.67 14.93 10.77
CA SER A 111 4.06 14.49 10.95
C SER A 111 4.35 13.08 10.47
N SER A 112 3.35 12.33 9.99
CA SER A 112 3.56 10.95 9.56
C SER A 112 4.46 10.88 8.33
N MET A 113 5.48 10.03 8.42
CA MET A 113 6.46 9.80 7.35
C MET A 113 6.04 8.68 6.41
N LEU A 114 5.05 7.86 6.79
CA LEU A 114 4.67 6.64 6.08
C LEU A 114 3.18 6.68 5.75
N GLN A 115 2.85 6.30 4.53
CA GLN A 115 1.50 6.27 3.99
C GLN A 115 1.22 4.97 3.25
N SER A 116 -0.05 4.70 2.97
CA SER A 116 -0.43 3.67 2.01
C SER A 116 0.19 3.98 0.64
N ARG A 117 0.59 2.93 -0.08
CA ARG A 117 1.04 3.05 -1.47
C ARG A 117 -0.13 3.05 -2.44
N HIS A 118 -1.31 2.63 -2.00
CA HIS A 118 -2.52 2.57 -2.81
C HIS A 118 -3.58 3.47 -2.18
N PRO A 119 -3.45 4.80 -2.30
CA PRO A 119 -4.51 5.69 -1.87
C PRO A 119 -5.72 5.51 -2.79
N ILE A 120 -6.90 5.73 -2.24
CA ILE A 120 -8.15 5.58 -2.96
C ILE A 120 -8.56 6.95 -3.51
N MET A 121 -8.70 7.02 -4.83
CA MET A 121 -9.05 8.24 -5.55
C MET A 121 -10.47 8.14 -6.11
N ASN A 122 -11.23 9.22 -5.96
CA ASN A 122 -12.39 9.49 -6.81
C ASN A 122 -12.30 10.93 -7.35
N GLU A 123 -13.30 11.34 -8.14
CA GLU A 123 -13.32 12.68 -8.76
C GLU A 123 -13.27 13.84 -7.74
N SER A 124 -13.69 13.59 -6.50
CA SER A 124 -13.84 14.62 -5.47
C SER A 124 -12.77 14.58 -4.39
N GLU A 125 -12.14 13.44 -4.15
CA GLU A 125 -11.24 13.27 -3.01
C GLU A 125 -10.13 12.23 -3.23
N PHE A 126 -9.05 12.48 -2.50
CA PHE A 126 -7.94 11.58 -2.23
C PHE A 126 -8.11 11.05 -0.81
N LEU A 127 -8.12 9.74 -0.62
CA LEU A 127 -8.18 9.10 0.68
C LEU A 127 -6.96 8.20 0.87
N THR A 128 -6.28 8.30 2.02
CA THR A 128 -5.17 7.41 2.35
C THR A 128 -5.09 7.15 3.85
N LEU A 129 -4.25 6.18 4.21
CA LEU A 129 -3.88 5.91 5.58
C LEU A 129 -2.46 6.37 5.84
N LEU A 130 -2.25 7.06 6.96
CA LEU A 130 -0.93 7.41 7.47
C LEU A 130 -0.62 6.57 8.69
N LEU A 131 0.60 6.05 8.79
CA LEU A 131 1.02 5.29 9.97
C LEU A 131 1.53 6.26 11.04
N ASP A 132 1.07 6.08 12.26
CA ASP A 132 1.58 6.80 13.42
C ASP A 132 2.47 5.87 14.25
N LEU A 133 3.78 6.11 14.15
CA LEU A 133 4.80 5.35 14.87
C LEU A 133 5.03 5.89 16.29
N VAL A 134 4.50 7.08 16.63
CA VAL A 134 4.66 7.71 17.96
C VAL A 134 3.51 7.28 18.87
N ARG A 135 2.28 7.46 18.41
CA ARG A 135 1.10 6.83 19.00
C ARG A 135 0.71 5.70 18.07
N SER A 136 1.12 4.48 18.40
CA SER A 136 0.94 3.28 17.55
C SER A 136 -0.48 3.18 17.00
N GLY A 137 -0.63 3.31 15.68
CA GLY A 137 -1.92 3.30 15.02
C GLY A 137 -1.89 3.84 13.59
N TYR A 138 -3.08 4.09 13.07
CA TYR A 138 -3.32 4.58 11.72
C TYR A 138 -4.23 5.80 11.75
N LEU A 139 -3.88 6.82 10.97
CA LEU A 139 -4.73 7.97 10.71
C LEU A 139 -5.38 7.83 9.35
N VAL A 140 -6.69 7.92 9.30
CA VAL A 140 -7.44 8.03 8.04
C VAL A 140 -7.46 9.49 7.65
N VAL A 141 -6.93 9.81 6.48
CA VAL A 141 -6.82 11.20 6.01
C VAL A 141 -7.41 11.37 4.62
N ARG A 142 -8.13 12.48 4.47
CA ARG A 142 -8.79 12.88 3.23
C ARG A 142 -8.18 14.18 2.73
N MET A 143 -8.02 14.32 1.42
CA MET A 143 -7.65 15.56 0.74
C MET A 143 -8.67 15.82 -0.37
N GLU A 144 -9.27 17.00 -0.36
CA GLU A 144 -10.23 17.41 -1.39
C GLU A 144 -9.53 17.69 -2.72
N ALA A 145 -10.20 17.42 -3.85
CA ALA A 145 -9.71 17.80 -5.17
C ALA A 145 -9.42 19.31 -5.23
N GLY A 146 -8.30 19.70 -5.85
CA GLY A 146 -7.84 21.09 -5.88
C GLY A 146 -7.00 21.51 -4.67
N SER A 147 -7.03 20.75 -3.57
CA SER A 147 -6.29 21.04 -2.35
C SER A 147 -4.95 20.30 -2.28
N SER A 148 -4.06 20.78 -1.43
CA SER A 148 -2.87 20.04 -0.96
C SER A 148 -2.91 19.82 0.56
N GLU A 149 -4.02 20.16 1.21
CA GLU A 149 -4.22 20.01 2.65
C GLU A 149 -5.00 18.72 2.94
N ARG A 150 -4.41 17.83 3.74
CA ARG A 150 -5.10 16.63 4.24
C ARG A 150 -5.75 16.93 5.59
N LYS A 151 -6.98 16.44 5.75
CA LYS A 151 -7.75 16.46 7.00
C LYS A 151 -7.83 15.05 7.57
N VAL A 152 -7.56 14.91 8.86
CA VAL A 152 -7.78 13.64 9.58
C VAL A 152 -9.29 13.47 9.77
N ILE A 153 -9.82 12.35 9.27
CA ILE A 153 -11.25 12.01 9.40
C ILE A 153 -11.49 10.84 10.37
N GLY A 154 -10.43 10.14 10.76
CA GLY A 154 -10.51 9.04 11.71
C GLY A 154 -9.15 8.61 12.21
N ARG A 155 -9.14 7.89 13.33
CA ARG A 155 -7.96 7.28 13.91
C ARG A 155 -8.31 5.89 14.40
N VAL A 156 -7.38 4.97 14.19
CA VAL A 156 -7.42 3.60 14.71
C VAL A 156 -6.15 3.37 15.52
N ASP A 157 -6.29 2.94 16.77
CA ASP A 157 -5.17 2.51 17.60
C ASP A 157 -4.93 0.99 17.38
N CYS A 158 -3.67 0.55 17.44
CA CYS A 158 -3.34 -0.87 17.26
C CYS A 158 -3.87 -1.71 18.40
N ARG A 159 -4.35 -2.92 18.10
CA ARG A 159 -4.82 -3.89 19.10
C ARG A 159 -3.79 -4.96 19.40
N GLY A 160 -3.07 -5.43 18.38
CA GLY A 160 -2.26 -6.63 18.45
C GLY A 160 -0.85 -6.41 18.95
N GLY A 161 -0.29 -5.20 18.79
CA GLY A 161 1.13 -5.00 19.11
C GLY A 161 1.57 -3.57 19.40
N PRO A 162 2.85 -3.41 19.76
CA PRO A 162 3.41 -2.14 20.19
C PRO A 162 3.57 -1.14 19.05
N MET A 163 3.53 -1.59 17.79
CA MET A 163 3.78 -0.79 16.59
C MET A 163 2.76 -1.15 15.51
N PRO A 164 2.43 -0.23 14.59
CA PRO A 164 1.51 -0.55 13.50
C PRO A 164 2.08 -1.64 12.60
N GLY A 165 1.16 -2.51 12.17
CA GLY A 165 1.36 -3.45 11.08
C GLY A 165 1.74 -2.74 9.78
N TRP A 166 2.51 -3.44 8.95
CA TRP A 166 2.83 -2.99 7.61
C TRP A 166 1.57 -3.01 6.74
N MET A 167 1.11 -1.83 6.34
CA MET A 167 -0.06 -1.66 5.48
C MET A 167 0.38 -1.20 4.09
N HIS A 168 0.12 -2.04 3.09
CA HIS A 168 0.44 -1.77 1.69
C HIS A 168 -0.71 -1.05 0.97
N SER A 169 -1.92 -1.59 1.12
CA SER A 169 -3.19 -1.05 0.66
C SER A 169 -4.27 -1.24 1.73
N PHE A 170 -5.45 -0.65 1.50
CA PHE A 170 -6.62 -0.75 2.36
C PHE A 170 -7.88 -0.72 1.49
N ALA A 171 -9.04 -0.99 2.07
CA ALA A 171 -10.31 -1.02 1.36
C ALA A 171 -11.30 0.01 1.91
N VAL A 172 -12.29 0.39 1.10
CA VAL A 172 -13.40 1.25 1.51
C VAL A 172 -14.71 0.68 1.00
N THR A 173 -15.79 1.01 1.70
CA THR A 173 -17.16 0.88 1.22
C THR A 173 -17.73 2.28 0.96
N GLU A 174 -19.03 2.38 0.70
CA GLU A 174 -19.70 3.70 0.62
C GLU A 174 -19.62 4.48 1.95
N LYS A 175 -19.59 3.80 3.11
CA LYS A 175 -19.62 4.45 4.43
C LYS A 175 -18.41 4.19 5.31
N TYR A 176 -17.63 3.14 5.04
CA TYR A 176 -16.57 2.69 5.94
C TYR A 176 -15.20 2.68 5.28
N VAL A 177 -14.18 2.94 6.09
CA VAL A 177 -12.78 2.67 5.74
C VAL A 177 -12.36 1.43 6.52
N VAL A 178 -11.83 0.43 5.82
CA VAL A 178 -11.34 -0.81 6.41
C VAL A 178 -9.83 -0.71 6.55
N VAL A 179 -9.35 -0.60 7.78
CA VAL A 179 -7.90 -0.57 8.07
C VAL A 179 -7.44 -1.96 8.51
N PRO A 180 -6.52 -2.62 7.79
CA PRO A 180 -5.96 -3.90 8.19
C PRO A 180 -4.80 -3.71 9.20
N GLU A 181 -4.76 -4.55 10.24
CA GLU A 181 -3.61 -4.68 11.14
C GLU A 181 -3.04 -6.11 11.00
N MET A 182 -2.02 -6.24 10.14
CA MET A 182 -1.31 -7.50 9.88
C MET A 182 -0.11 -7.69 10.84
N PRO A 183 0.31 -8.93 11.11
CA PRO A 183 1.32 -9.26 12.13
C PRO A 183 2.77 -8.94 11.73
N LEU A 184 3.00 -8.50 10.49
CA LEU A 184 4.28 -7.93 10.08
C LEU A 184 4.36 -6.47 10.54
N GLN A 185 4.85 -6.21 11.75
CA GLN A 185 4.83 -4.89 12.38
C GLN A 185 6.13 -4.12 12.17
N TYR A 186 6.07 -2.79 12.18
CA TYR A 186 7.28 -1.97 12.20
C TYR A 186 8.08 -2.20 13.48
N SER A 187 9.41 -2.30 13.37
CA SER A 187 10.32 -2.51 14.48
C SER A 187 11.20 -1.28 14.68
N ALA A 188 10.91 -0.52 15.74
CA ALA A 188 11.80 0.56 16.16
C ALA A 188 13.23 0.04 16.41
N SER A 189 13.35 -1.17 16.99
CA SER A 189 14.65 -1.78 17.29
C SER A 189 15.46 -2.07 16.03
N ASN A 190 14.85 -2.64 14.99
CA ASN A 190 15.56 -2.99 13.76
C ASN A 190 15.89 -1.73 12.94
N MET A 191 14.97 -0.76 12.89
CA MET A 191 15.23 0.55 12.27
C MET A 191 16.42 1.27 12.94
N LEU A 192 16.52 1.25 14.28
CA LEU A 192 17.62 1.87 15.04
C LEU A 192 18.96 1.12 14.92
N LYS A 193 18.94 -0.20 14.76
CA LYS A 193 20.17 -0.98 14.51
C LYS A 193 20.77 -0.61 13.15
N SER A 194 19.92 -0.32 12.16
CA SER A 194 20.34 0.02 10.81
C SER A 194 21.26 -1.03 10.17
N GLU A 195 21.00 -2.31 10.46
CA GLU A 195 21.76 -3.44 9.92
C GLU A 195 21.00 -4.12 8.79
N PRO A 196 21.68 -4.65 7.74
CA PRO A 196 21.01 -5.46 6.73
C PRO A 196 20.31 -6.65 7.38
N ALA A 197 18.98 -6.66 7.32
CA ALA A 197 18.15 -7.77 7.77
C ALA A 197 17.09 -8.05 6.70
N LEU A 198 16.63 -9.30 6.63
CA LEU A 198 15.70 -9.78 5.61
C LEU A 198 14.42 -8.92 5.52
N PHE A 199 13.97 -8.40 6.66
CA PHE A 199 12.83 -7.49 6.75
C PHE A 199 13.18 -6.12 7.35
N TYR A 200 14.46 -5.73 7.40
CA TYR A 200 15.03 -4.47 7.93
C TYR A 200 14.19 -3.63 8.92
N ALA A 201 13.06 -3.09 8.49
CA ALA A 201 12.17 -2.24 9.29
C ALA A 201 11.10 -3.01 10.08
N PHE A 202 11.00 -4.35 9.98
CA PHE A 202 9.87 -5.12 10.50
C PHE A 202 10.26 -6.24 11.48
N ASP A 203 9.30 -6.60 12.34
CA ASP A 203 9.26 -7.84 13.11
C ASP A 203 8.03 -8.64 12.68
N TRP A 204 8.17 -9.97 12.61
CA TRP A 204 7.04 -10.88 12.38
C TRP A 204 6.51 -11.36 13.73
N LEU A 205 5.29 -10.92 14.09
CA LEU A 205 4.66 -11.16 15.39
C LEU A 205 3.30 -11.87 15.22
N PRO A 206 3.26 -13.16 14.84
CA PRO A 206 2.00 -13.86 14.54
C PRO A 206 1.06 -13.95 15.75
N GLU A 207 1.63 -13.97 16.96
CA GLU A 207 0.88 -13.97 18.23
C GLU A 207 0.16 -12.64 18.53
N SER A 208 0.38 -11.58 17.74
CA SER A 208 -0.34 -10.32 17.90
C SER A 208 -1.82 -10.42 17.51
N GLY A 209 -2.22 -11.49 16.84
CA GLY A 209 -3.51 -11.56 16.14
C GLY A 209 -3.52 -10.66 14.90
N ILE A 210 -4.63 -10.73 14.17
CA ILE A 210 -4.87 -9.94 12.96
C ILE A 210 -6.24 -9.28 13.07
N TYR A 211 -6.30 -7.98 12.79
CA TYR A 211 -7.54 -7.21 12.96
C TYR A 211 -7.97 -6.49 11.70
N MET A 212 -9.28 -6.39 11.51
CA MET A 212 -9.91 -5.49 10.54
C MET A 212 -10.61 -4.36 11.28
N HIS A 213 -10.04 -3.17 11.25
CA HIS A 213 -10.61 -1.99 11.89
C HIS A 213 -11.62 -1.32 10.97
N VAL A 214 -12.82 -1.88 11.01
CA VAL A 214 -14.09 -1.19 10.77
C VAL A 214 -14.97 -1.30 12.01
N ALA A 215 -14.97 -2.50 12.61
CA ALA A 215 -15.46 -2.78 13.96
C ALA A 215 -14.35 -3.26 14.91
N SER A 216 -13.09 -3.22 14.47
CA SER A 216 -11.90 -3.72 15.19
C SER A 216 -12.05 -5.16 15.67
N VAL A 217 -12.50 -6.03 14.76
CA VAL A 217 -12.69 -7.47 14.97
C VAL A 217 -11.43 -8.24 14.62
N GLU A 218 -11.20 -9.34 15.30
CA GLU A 218 -10.13 -10.29 14.96
C GLU A 218 -10.56 -11.12 13.75
N VAL A 219 -9.64 -11.41 12.83
CA VAL A 219 -9.91 -12.22 11.62
C VAL A 219 -8.92 -13.37 11.51
N PRO A 220 -9.26 -14.44 10.76
CA PRO A 220 -8.33 -15.53 10.54
C PRO A 220 -7.00 -15.06 9.94
N PRO A 221 -5.89 -15.76 10.22
CA PRO A 221 -4.58 -15.38 9.74
C PRO A 221 -4.52 -15.21 8.21
N PHE A 222 -3.95 -14.10 7.75
CA PHE A 222 -3.68 -13.82 6.33
C PHE A 222 -2.49 -12.87 6.17
N MET A 223 -1.98 -12.79 4.95
CA MET A 223 -1.15 -11.66 4.51
C MET A 223 -1.66 -11.14 3.16
N THR A 224 -1.59 -9.84 2.93
CA THR A 224 -1.94 -9.26 1.63
C THR A 224 -1.12 -8.02 1.32
N PHE A 225 -0.86 -7.80 0.04
CA PHE A 225 -0.41 -6.51 -0.46
C PHE A 225 -1.60 -5.69 -0.97
N HIS A 226 -2.51 -6.33 -1.69
CA HIS A 226 -3.58 -5.67 -2.44
C HIS A 226 -4.96 -6.11 -1.96
N PHE A 227 -5.69 -5.17 -1.37
CA PHE A 227 -7.14 -5.26 -1.27
C PHE A 227 -7.75 -5.04 -2.66
N ILE A 228 -8.74 -5.86 -2.99
CA ILE A 228 -9.44 -5.85 -4.28
C ILE A 228 -10.58 -4.83 -4.24
N ASN A 229 -11.51 -5.02 -3.29
CA ASN A 229 -12.66 -4.14 -3.08
C ASN A 229 -13.29 -4.42 -1.71
N ALA A 230 -14.18 -3.53 -1.26
CA ALA A 230 -15.07 -3.81 -0.14
C ALA A 230 -16.47 -3.26 -0.41
N TYR A 231 -17.49 -3.83 0.25
CA TYR A 231 -18.86 -3.35 0.18
C TYR A 231 -19.68 -3.79 1.39
N GLU A 232 -20.77 -3.09 1.66
CA GLU A 232 -21.70 -3.42 2.75
C GLU A 232 -22.72 -4.47 2.30
N GLU A 233 -22.99 -5.47 3.14
CA GLU A 233 -24.05 -6.46 2.98
C GLU A 233 -25.09 -6.35 4.10
N LYS A 234 -26.36 -6.50 3.70
CA LYS A 234 -27.57 -6.58 4.54
C LYS A 234 -27.82 -5.31 5.37
N ALA A 235 -29.03 -4.78 5.25
CA ALA A 235 -29.56 -3.78 6.15
C ALA A 235 -30.28 -4.50 7.31
N ASP A 236 -30.07 -4.05 8.55
CA ASP A 236 -31.03 -4.31 9.62
C ASP A 236 -32.37 -3.61 9.33
N GLU A 237 -33.35 -3.74 10.24
CA GLU A 237 -34.66 -3.11 10.08
C GLU A 237 -34.58 -1.57 9.93
N ASP A 238 -33.47 -0.95 10.38
CA ASP A 238 -33.21 0.48 10.34
C ASP A 238 -32.36 0.92 9.12
N GLY A 239 -32.01 0.01 8.22
CA GLY A 239 -31.22 0.35 7.03
C GLY A 239 -29.70 0.39 7.24
N GLN A 240 -29.19 -0.04 8.40
CA GLN A 240 -27.76 -0.06 8.70
C GLN A 240 -27.10 -1.37 8.27
N ALA A 241 -25.88 -1.26 7.76
CA ALA A 241 -25.12 -2.44 7.33
C ALA A 241 -24.84 -3.35 8.53
N THR A 242 -25.18 -4.64 8.43
CA THR A 242 -24.85 -5.62 9.48
C THR A 242 -23.50 -6.30 9.23
N THR A 243 -23.00 -6.25 7.99
CA THR A 243 -21.77 -6.91 7.60
C THR A 243 -21.03 -6.10 6.54
N VAL A 244 -19.71 -6.05 6.64
CA VAL A 244 -18.82 -5.53 5.59
C VAL A 244 -18.11 -6.70 4.94
N ILE A 245 -18.17 -6.77 3.62
CA ILE A 245 -17.42 -7.71 2.80
C ILE A 245 -16.15 -7.03 2.33
N VAL A 246 -15.02 -7.71 2.49
CA VAL A 246 -13.71 -7.20 2.09
C VAL A 246 -12.99 -8.28 1.32
N ASP A 247 -12.60 -8.00 0.08
CA ASP A 247 -11.88 -8.94 -0.76
C ASP A 247 -10.42 -8.50 -0.91
N CYS A 248 -9.49 -9.45 -0.92
CA CYS A 248 -8.06 -9.19 -1.13
C CYS A 248 -7.37 -10.31 -1.93
N CYS A 249 -6.19 -10.00 -2.47
CA CYS A 249 -5.22 -10.99 -2.93
C CYS A 249 -4.56 -11.59 -1.69
N GLU A 250 -5.10 -12.71 -1.22
CA GLU A 250 -4.70 -13.37 0.01
C GLU A 250 -3.52 -14.29 -0.24
N TYR A 251 -2.46 -14.09 0.53
CA TYR A 251 -1.35 -15.02 0.72
C TYR A 251 -1.51 -15.77 2.03
N TYR A 252 -0.85 -16.93 2.12
CA TYR A 252 -0.70 -17.59 3.41
C TYR A 252 -0.06 -16.64 4.43
N ALA A 253 -0.48 -16.76 5.69
CA ALA A 253 -0.18 -15.82 6.76
C ALA A 253 1.27 -15.90 7.25
N ASP A 254 2.23 -15.62 6.37
CA ASP A 254 3.65 -15.55 6.65
C ASP A 254 4.34 -14.54 5.71
N PRO A 255 5.55 -14.06 6.04
CA PRO A 255 6.22 -13.04 5.24
C PRO A 255 7.02 -13.62 4.05
N THR A 256 6.77 -14.87 3.65
CA THR A 256 7.54 -15.56 2.60
C THR A 256 7.47 -14.83 1.27
N MET A 257 6.31 -14.25 0.91
CA MET A 257 6.17 -13.51 -0.35
C MET A 257 7.19 -12.36 -0.46
N ILE A 258 7.42 -11.59 0.61
CA ILE A 258 8.44 -10.53 0.60
C ILE A 258 9.83 -11.11 0.34
N GLN A 259 10.14 -12.29 0.88
CA GLN A 259 11.43 -12.94 0.66
C GLN A 259 11.61 -13.44 -0.77
N THR A 260 10.53 -13.92 -1.39
CA THR A 260 10.57 -14.40 -2.78
C THR A 260 10.78 -13.23 -3.77
N LEU A 261 10.32 -12.03 -3.41
CA LEU A 261 10.52 -10.81 -4.21
C LEU A 261 11.94 -10.20 -4.15
N LEU A 262 12.89 -10.84 -3.45
CA LEU A 262 14.28 -10.41 -3.46
C LEU A 262 14.90 -10.58 -4.86
N LEU A 263 15.53 -9.52 -5.36
CA LEU A 263 16.07 -9.48 -6.73
C LEU A 263 17.00 -10.64 -7.08
N HIS A 264 17.81 -11.13 -6.13
CA HIS A 264 18.72 -12.25 -6.40
C HIS A 264 17.97 -13.59 -6.55
N LYS A 265 16.84 -13.78 -5.86
CA LYS A 265 15.97 -14.96 -6.04
C LYS A 265 15.20 -14.87 -7.35
N LEU A 266 14.61 -13.71 -7.66
CA LEU A 266 13.92 -13.48 -8.94
C LEU A 266 14.83 -13.68 -10.16
N ARG A 267 16.13 -13.38 -10.03
CA ARG A 267 17.12 -13.52 -11.11
C ARG A 267 17.79 -14.90 -11.17
N SER A 268 17.74 -15.71 -10.11
CA SER A 268 18.46 -17.00 -10.09
C SER A 268 17.80 -18.04 -10.99
N GLY A 269 16.54 -17.85 -11.41
CA GLY A 269 15.86 -18.73 -12.37
C GLY A 269 15.69 -20.17 -11.89
N THR A 270 15.94 -20.43 -10.62
CA THR A 270 15.76 -21.73 -9.98
C THR A 270 14.28 -21.93 -9.67
N ASN A 271 13.71 -22.95 -10.32
CA ASN A 271 12.32 -23.45 -10.30
C ASN A 271 11.23 -22.49 -10.81
N LYS A 272 10.44 -23.01 -11.75
CA LYS A 272 9.43 -22.26 -12.50
C LYS A 272 8.14 -21.93 -11.71
N ASP A 273 8.04 -22.32 -10.43
CA ASP A 273 6.83 -22.20 -9.61
C ASP A 273 7.14 -21.90 -8.12
N GLU A 274 8.03 -20.94 -7.80
CA GLU A 274 8.40 -20.60 -6.40
C GLU A 274 7.65 -19.40 -5.80
N LEU A 275 6.75 -18.76 -6.55
CA LEU A 275 5.89 -17.73 -5.96
C LEU A 275 4.89 -18.40 -5.02
N PRO A 276 4.74 -17.91 -3.77
CA PRO A 276 3.69 -18.40 -2.88
C PRO A 276 2.32 -18.32 -3.55
N ASP A 277 1.55 -19.40 -3.40
CA ASP A 277 0.15 -19.43 -3.81
C ASP A 277 -0.60 -18.23 -3.24
N SER A 278 -1.47 -17.65 -4.05
CA SER A 278 -2.47 -16.71 -3.60
C SER A 278 -3.86 -17.10 -4.05
N ARG A 279 -4.86 -16.55 -3.36
CA ARG A 279 -6.28 -16.73 -3.68
C ARG A 279 -7.04 -15.42 -3.53
N VAL A 280 -8.25 -15.39 -4.07
CA VAL A 280 -9.19 -14.32 -3.77
C VAL A 280 -9.77 -14.57 -2.37
N GLY A 281 -9.18 -13.96 -1.36
CA GLY A 281 -9.68 -14.02 0.01
C GLY A 281 -10.85 -13.06 0.18
N ARG A 282 -11.92 -13.52 0.84
CA ARG A 282 -13.11 -12.74 1.19
C ARG A 282 -13.34 -12.80 2.68
N PHE A 283 -13.23 -11.65 3.30
CA PHE A 283 -13.63 -11.45 4.68
C PHE A 283 -15.12 -11.13 4.78
N ARG A 284 -15.74 -11.67 5.83
CA ARG A 284 -17.06 -11.23 6.31
C ARG A 284 -16.83 -10.60 7.69
N ILE A 285 -16.99 -9.29 7.76
CA ILE A 285 -16.76 -8.51 8.97
C ILE A 285 -18.09 -8.13 9.60
N PRO A 286 -18.46 -8.71 10.75
CA PRO A 286 -19.70 -8.37 11.43
C PRO A 286 -19.63 -6.96 12.02
N LEU A 287 -20.74 -6.23 11.95
CA LEU A 287 -20.92 -4.91 12.57
C LEU A 287 -21.85 -4.96 13.80
N ASP A 288 -22.30 -6.16 14.19
CA ASP A 288 -23.25 -6.41 15.28
C ASP A 288 -22.60 -6.58 16.67
N GLY A 289 -21.29 -6.33 16.78
CA GLY A 289 -20.51 -6.52 18.00
C GLY A 289 -19.89 -7.91 18.16
N THR A 290 -20.10 -8.83 17.21
CA THR A 290 -19.37 -10.11 17.17
C THR A 290 -17.85 -9.84 17.09
N PRO A 291 -17.02 -10.43 17.98
CA PRO A 291 -15.61 -10.07 18.09
C PRO A 291 -14.72 -10.64 16.97
N SER A 292 -15.25 -11.56 16.16
CA SER A 292 -14.50 -12.31 15.16
C SER A 292 -15.15 -12.24 13.78
N GLY A 293 -14.35 -11.96 12.74
CA GLY A 293 -14.75 -12.09 11.35
C GLY A 293 -14.40 -13.46 10.77
N GLU A 294 -14.88 -13.72 9.55
CA GLU A 294 -14.59 -14.94 8.79
C GLU A 294 -13.72 -14.61 7.57
N LEU A 295 -12.93 -15.58 7.10
CA LEU A 295 -12.16 -15.52 5.87
C LEU A 295 -12.40 -16.78 5.05
N GLN A 296 -12.79 -16.61 3.80
CA GLN A 296 -13.06 -17.70 2.87
C GLN A 296 -12.49 -17.38 1.48
N SER A 297 -12.25 -18.40 0.66
CA SER A 297 -11.93 -18.18 -0.75
C SER A 297 -13.19 -17.83 -1.53
N VAL A 298 -13.16 -16.84 -2.42
CA VAL A 298 -14.30 -16.49 -3.29
C VAL A 298 -14.54 -17.55 -4.35
N LEU A 299 -13.46 -18.15 -4.86
CA LEU A 299 -13.42 -19.21 -5.85
C LEU A 299 -12.43 -20.28 -5.39
N ASP A 300 -12.50 -21.49 -5.94
CA ASP A 300 -11.46 -22.48 -5.74
C ASP A 300 -10.13 -21.91 -6.32
N PRO A 301 -9.03 -21.87 -5.53
CA PRO A 301 -7.74 -21.40 -6.04
C PRO A 301 -7.25 -22.11 -7.30
N GLU A 302 -7.66 -23.36 -7.53
CA GLU A 302 -7.35 -24.11 -8.76
C GLU A 302 -8.03 -23.51 -10.00
N GLU A 303 -9.18 -22.86 -9.86
CA GLU A 303 -9.92 -22.27 -10.99
C GLU A 303 -9.21 -21.05 -11.59
N HIS A 304 -8.40 -20.35 -10.78
CA HIS A 304 -7.62 -19.18 -11.20
C HIS A 304 -6.11 -19.42 -11.14
N GLY A 305 -5.68 -20.68 -11.07
CA GLY A 305 -4.27 -21.08 -11.16
C GLY A 305 -3.39 -20.66 -9.99
N ARG A 306 -3.96 -20.45 -8.79
CA ARG A 306 -3.23 -20.13 -7.54
C ARG A 306 -2.32 -18.89 -7.61
N GLY A 307 -2.55 -18.02 -8.59
CA GLY A 307 -1.78 -16.80 -8.78
C GLY A 307 -2.70 -15.63 -9.08
N ILE A 308 -3.06 -14.88 -8.05
CA ILE A 308 -3.72 -13.58 -8.17
C ILE A 308 -2.99 -12.52 -7.34
N ASP A 309 -2.52 -11.48 -8.01
CA ASP A 309 -2.03 -10.25 -7.39
C ASP A 309 -2.15 -9.09 -8.38
N MET A 310 -1.80 -7.87 -7.99
CA MET A 310 -1.81 -6.69 -8.88
C MET A 310 -3.17 -6.50 -9.58
N CYS A 311 -4.24 -6.84 -8.87
CA CYS A 311 -5.59 -6.90 -9.40
C CYS A 311 -6.19 -5.51 -9.65
N ASN A 312 -7.23 -5.48 -10.48
CA ASN A 312 -8.04 -4.30 -10.72
C ASN A 312 -9.53 -4.68 -10.83
N ILE A 313 -10.40 -3.68 -10.68
CA ILE A 313 -11.85 -3.80 -10.83
C ILE A 313 -12.37 -2.69 -11.75
N ASN A 314 -13.62 -2.77 -12.17
CA ASN A 314 -14.27 -1.61 -12.77
C ASN A 314 -14.34 -0.48 -11.73
N PRO A 315 -13.73 0.71 -11.96
CA PRO A 315 -13.74 1.81 -11.00
C PRO A 315 -15.14 2.26 -10.57
N SER A 316 -16.18 2.10 -11.41
CA SER A 316 -17.56 2.42 -11.04
C SER A 316 -18.12 1.55 -9.91
N CYS A 317 -17.46 0.43 -9.61
CA CYS A 317 -17.83 -0.53 -8.58
C CYS A 317 -16.99 -0.40 -7.30
N LEU A 318 -16.06 0.56 -7.24
CA LEU A 318 -15.27 0.82 -6.03
C LEU A 318 -16.19 1.10 -4.84
N GLY A 319 -15.98 0.38 -3.74
CA GLY A 319 -16.79 0.49 -2.53
C GLY A 319 -18.19 -0.14 -2.62
N LYS A 320 -18.51 -0.79 -3.74
CA LYS A 320 -19.84 -1.33 -4.06
C LYS A 320 -19.76 -2.81 -4.42
N LYS A 321 -20.91 -3.48 -4.34
CA LYS A 321 -21.04 -4.86 -4.77
C LYS A 321 -20.66 -4.99 -6.25
N TYR A 322 -19.83 -5.99 -6.54
CA TYR A 322 -19.19 -6.17 -7.83
C TYR A 322 -19.11 -7.65 -8.21
N ARG A 323 -18.69 -7.94 -9.45
CA ARG A 323 -18.70 -9.30 -10.02
C ARG A 323 -17.37 -9.72 -10.64
N TYR A 324 -16.59 -8.78 -11.14
CA TYR A 324 -15.41 -9.07 -11.96
C TYR A 324 -14.15 -8.49 -11.32
N ILE A 325 -13.09 -9.29 -11.35
CA ILE A 325 -11.71 -8.93 -10.97
C ILE A 325 -10.85 -9.19 -12.21
N TYR A 326 -9.88 -8.34 -12.47
CA TYR A 326 -8.91 -8.47 -13.54
C TYR A 326 -7.51 -8.55 -12.93
N ALA A 327 -6.69 -9.51 -13.35
CA ALA A 327 -5.31 -9.68 -12.92
C ALA A 327 -4.48 -10.26 -14.07
#